data_AF-A0A9P1D5W6-F1
#
_entry.id   AF-A0A9P1D5W6-F1
#
_cell.length_a   1.000
_cell.length_b   1.000
_cell.length_c   1.000
_cell.angle_alpha   90.00
_cell.angle_beta   90.00
_cell.angle_gamma   90.00
#
_symmetry.space_group_name_H-M   'P 1'
#
loop_
_entity.id
_entity.type
_entity.pdbx_description
1 polymer ?
#
loop_
_entity_poly.entity_id
_entity_poly.type
_entity_poly.pdbx_seq_one_letter_code
_entity_poly.pdbx_strand_id
1 'polypeptide(L)'
;MYSIARNKHIVILFYDNETEGNPVYRSLLQALNDLLDAVPGAPKFTFPEEADPLSPGAWIIAACRCDFVKAPFPNLNHYLPVYPRLQLGDDWEPAVAQVQEKLQKRIASCQSRLRALADEESDNEWQESLAQHLQLWERKKVFYDLLISMDLLPSEVPADGSCALWSLSAMMAGCAIRTALTTPDKIEGMRQDRAFKPRNTFVK
;
A
#
# COMPACT_ATOMS: atom_id res chain seq x y z
N MET A 1 24.88 4.89 -1.68
CA MET A 1 24.04 4.25 -2.72
C MET A 1 22.59 4.73 -2.70
N TYR A 2 22.29 6.01 -2.36
CA TYR A 2 20.93 6.55 -2.49
C TYR A 2 20.97 8.01 -3.01
N SER A 3 21.35 8.19 -4.27
CA SER A 3 21.12 9.46 -4.98
C SER A 3 19.75 9.50 -5.67
N ILE A 4 19.08 8.36 -5.80
CA ILE A 4 17.80 8.21 -6.53
C ILE A 4 16.63 8.90 -5.82
N ALA A 5 16.69 9.06 -4.49
CA ALA A 5 15.67 9.75 -3.71
C ALA A 5 15.91 11.26 -3.54
N ARG A 6 17.10 11.78 -3.91
CA ARG A 6 17.34 13.23 -3.90
C ARG A 6 16.45 13.84 -4.98
N ASN A 7 15.47 14.64 -4.58
CA ASN A 7 14.43 15.27 -5.42
C ASN A 7 13.17 14.41 -5.70
N LYS A 8 12.90 13.37 -4.90
CA LYS A 8 11.61 12.68 -4.94
C LYS A 8 10.74 13.09 -3.75
N HIS A 9 9.49 13.41 -4.02
CA HIS A 9 8.51 13.73 -2.98
C HIS A 9 7.78 12.44 -2.60
N ILE A 10 7.92 12.00 -1.34
CA ILE A 10 7.18 10.84 -0.83
C ILE A 10 5.85 11.34 -0.27
N VAL A 11 4.76 10.86 -0.84
CA VAL A 11 3.39 11.16 -0.42
C VAL A 11 2.76 9.90 0.13
N ILE A 12 2.04 10.02 1.24
CA ILE A 12 1.25 8.90 1.76
C ILE A 12 -0.23 9.16 1.45
N LEU A 13 -0.87 8.15 0.87
CA LEU A 13 -2.30 8.14 0.64
C LEU A 13 -2.96 7.30 1.73
N PHE A 14 -3.69 7.96 2.62
CA PHE A 14 -4.30 7.32 3.78
C PHE A 14 -5.70 6.81 3.45
N TYR A 15 -5.91 5.51 3.62
CA TYR A 15 -7.25 4.90 3.58
C TYR A 15 -7.78 4.72 5.01
N ASP A 16 -7.93 5.84 5.71
CA ASP A 16 -8.44 5.88 7.07
C ASP A 16 -9.99 5.94 7.12
N ASN A 17 -10.53 5.84 8.33
CA ASN A 17 -11.96 6.03 8.61
C ASN A 17 -12.29 7.44 9.15
N GLU A 18 -11.31 8.33 9.27
CA GLU A 18 -11.53 9.72 9.71
C GLU A 18 -12.13 10.57 8.59
N THR A 19 -12.04 10.08 7.35
CA THR A 19 -12.56 10.73 6.15
C THR A 19 -13.75 9.94 5.59
N GLU A 20 -14.93 10.58 5.57
CA GLU A 20 -16.09 10.08 4.86
C GLU A 20 -15.84 10.20 3.35
N GLY A 21 -15.38 9.11 2.71
CA GLY A 21 -15.22 9.05 1.24
C GLY A 21 -13.91 8.43 0.76
N ASN A 22 -13.26 9.12 -0.17
CA ASN A 22 -12.05 8.64 -0.87
C ASN A 22 -10.80 8.70 0.04
N PRO A 23 -9.77 7.87 -0.20
CA PRO A 23 -8.47 8.02 0.44
C PRO A 23 -7.95 9.46 0.28
N VAL A 24 -7.31 9.99 1.31
CA VAL A 24 -6.84 11.38 1.34
C VAL A 24 -5.32 11.40 1.32
N TYR A 25 -4.76 12.28 0.49
CA TYR A 25 -3.33 12.57 0.53
C TYR A 25 -3.03 13.32 1.82
N ARG A 26 -2.16 12.77 2.68
CA ARG A 26 -1.50 13.56 3.73
C ARG A 26 0.00 13.29 3.66
N SER A 27 0.81 14.30 3.95
CA SER A 27 2.23 14.05 4.15
C SER A 27 2.44 13.24 5.44
N LEU A 28 3.47 12.39 5.49
CA LEU A 28 3.83 11.69 6.73
C LEU A 28 4.05 12.66 7.89
N LEU A 29 4.66 13.82 7.61
CA LEU A 29 4.90 14.86 8.61
C LEU A 29 3.60 15.47 9.14
N GLN A 30 2.55 15.57 8.32
CA GLN A 30 1.24 16.04 8.76
C GLN A 30 0.59 15.05 9.71
N ALA A 31 0.58 13.76 9.33
CA ALA A 31 0.07 12.71 10.21
C ALA A 31 0.85 12.62 11.54
N LEU A 32 2.19 12.80 11.50
CA LEU A 32 3.01 12.88 12.71
C LEU A 32 2.68 14.11 13.55
N ASN A 33 2.49 15.27 12.93
CA ASN A 33 2.08 16.48 13.63
C ASN A 33 0.71 16.29 14.30
N ASP A 34 -0.29 15.70 13.63
CA ASP A 34 -1.61 15.40 14.20
C ASP A 34 -1.48 14.51 15.46
N LEU A 35 -0.62 13.50 15.42
CA LEU A 35 -0.33 12.65 16.60
C LEU A 35 0.32 13.44 17.74
N LEU A 36 1.18 14.41 17.42
CA LEU A 36 1.86 15.25 18.39
C LEU A 36 0.97 16.35 18.97
N ASP A 37 -0.18 16.68 18.35
CA ASP A 37 -1.14 17.63 18.93
C ASP A 37 -1.71 17.15 20.28
N ALA A 38 -1.77 15.83 20.47
CA ALA A 38 -2.17 15.24 21.74
C ALA A 38 -1.09 15.33 22.84
N VAL A 39 0.13 15.80 22.52
CA VAL A 39 1.27 15.83 23.45
C VAL A 39 1.69 17.28 23.72
N PRO A 40 1.35 17.86 24.89
CA PRO A 40 1.71 19.23 25.24
C PRO A 40 3.23 19.46 25.16
N GLY A 41 3.64 20.49 24.42
CA GLY A 41 5.05 20.87 24.27
C GLY A 41 5.85 20.02 23.27
N ALA A 42 5.22 19.10 22.55
CA ALA A 42 5.89 18.36 21.49
C ALA A 42 6.34 19.28 20.33
N PRO A 43 7.59 19.15 19.86
CA PRO A 43 8.07 19.93 18.73
C PRO A 43 7.35 19.51 17.44
N LYS A 44 6.80 20.48 16.71
CA LYS A 44 6.16 20.25 15.40
C LYS A 44 7.20 20.22 14.30
N PHE A 45 6.97 19.36 13.32
CA PHE A 45 7.77 19.33 12.09
C PHE A 45 7.27 20.42 11.13
N THR A 46 8.19 21.16 10.53
CA THR A 46 7.89 22.13 9.47
C THR A 46 7.83 21.44 8.11
N PHE A 47 6.85 21.84 7.30
CA PHE A 47 6.65 21.31 5.96
C PHE A 47 7.63 21.96 4.97
N PRO A 48 8.36 21.20 4.14
CA PRO A 48 8.74 21.69 2.82
C PRO A 48 7.48 21.88 1.96
N GLU A 49 7.53 22.73 0.92
CA GLU A 49 6.39 23.00 0.00
C GLU A 49 5.56 21.74 -0.31
N GLU A 50 4.23 21.88 -0.29
CA GLU A 50 3.29 20.81 -0.64
C GLU A 50 3.65 20.27 -2.02
N ALA A 51 4.08 19.00 -2.05
CA ALA A 51 4.38 18.32 -3.29
C ALA A 51 3.07 17.99 -4.01
N ASP A 52 2.99 18.30 -5.31
CA ASP A 52 1.91 17.80 -6.15
C ASP A 52 1.96 16.26 -6.17
N PRO A 53 0.97 15.58 -5.56
CA PRO A 53 0.97 14.12 -5.45
C PRO A 53 0.77 13.45 -6.80
N LEU A 54 0.18 14.14 -7.78
CA LEU A 54 -0.03 13.60 -9.13
C LEU A 54 1.15 13.86 -10.05
N SER A 55 2.19 14.56 -9.58
CA SER A 55 3.38 14.80 -10.38
C SER A 55 4.08 13.49 -10.75
N PRO A 56 4.66 13.36 -11.96
CA PRO A 56 5.45 12.18 -12.35
C PRO A 56 6.68 11.92 -11.46
N GLY A 57 7.06 12.90 -10.63
CA GLY A 57 8.15 12.81 -9.67
C GLY A 57 7.74 12.28 -8.30
N ALA A 58 6.44 12.18 -8.01
CA ALA A 58 5.92 11.74 -6.72
C ALA A 58 6.08 10.23 -6.53
N TRP A 59 6.40 9.84 -5.30
CA TRP A 59 6.37 8.47 -4.82
C TRP A 59 5.19 8.34 -3.87
N ILE A 60 4.11 7.69 -4.33
CA ILE A 60 2.91 7.52 -3.52
C ILE A 60 2.93 6.14 -2.88
N ILE A 61 2.76 6.10 -1.56
CA ILE A 61 2.50 4.88 -0.81
C ILE A 61 1.08 4.95 -0.26
N ALA A 62 0.22 4.00 -0.63
CA ALA A 62 -1.05 3.82 0.05
C ALA A 62 -0.84 3.11 1.39
N ALA A 63 -1.41 3.67 2.45
CA ALA A 63 -1.48 3.05 3.78
C ALA A 63 -2.92 2.60 4.04
N CYS A 64 -3.11 1.30 4.25
CA CYS A 64 -4.41 0.68 4.52
C CYS A 64 -4.28 -0.40 5.60
N ARG A 65 -5.41 -0.96 6.07
CA ARG A 65 -5.40 -2.21 6.83
C ARG A 65 -5.12 -3.38 5.89
N CYS A 66 -4.51 -4.45 6.38
CA CYS A 66 -4.17 -5.64 5.58
C CYS A 66 -5.39 -6.36 4.99
N ASP A 67 -6.58 -6.15 5.54
CA ASP A 67 -7.85 -6.69 5.05
C ASP A 67 -8.69 -5.68 4.27
N PHE A 68 -8.12 -4.50 3.95
CA PHE A 68 -8.73 -3.42 3.19
C PHE A 68 -10.00 -2.80 3.80
N VAL A 69 -10.23 -3.01 5.09
CA VAL A 69 -11.26 -2.27 5.81
C VAL A 69 -10.67 -0.94 6.30
N LYS A 70 -11.46 0.13 6.18
CA LYS A 70 -11.09 1.43 6.75
C LYS A 70 -10.87 1.33 8.25
N ALA A 71 -9.82 1.96 8.75
CA ALA A 71 -9.50 1.98 10.17
C ALA A 71 -8.80 3.30 10.55
N PRO A 72 -8.74 3.65 11.85
CA PRO A 72 -7.97 4.80 12.31
C PRO A 72 -6.49 4.67 11.91
N PHE A 73 -5.80 5.80 11.76
CA PHE A 73 -4.38 5.85 11.36
C PHE A 73 -3.47 4.83 12.09
N PRO A 74 -3.56 4.65 13.44
CA PRO A 74 -2.71 3.69 14.16
C PRO A 74 -2.89 2.22 13.74
N ASN A 75 -4.01 1.89 13.09
CA ASN A 75 -4.35 0.54 12.66
C ASN A 75 -4.05 0.28 11.17
N LEU A 76 -3.47 1.25 10.46
CA LEU A 76 -3.01 1.08 9.08
C LEU A 76 -1.66 0.36 9.09
N ASN A 77 -1.67 -0.92 8.73
CA ASN A 77 -0.54 -1.83 8.87
C ASN A 77 -0.07 -2.44 7.54
N HIS A 78 -0.66 -2.02 6.42
CA HIS A 78 -0.31 -2.47 5.08
C HIS A 78 0.02 -1.29 4.18
N TYR A 79 1.13 -1.42 3.45
CA TYR A 79 1.66 -0.38 2.58
C TYR A 79 1.83 -0.91 1.18
N LEU A 80 1.36 -0.15 0.20
CA LEU A 80 1.38 -0.51 -1.22
C LEU A 80 1.95 0.66 -2.03
N PRO A 81 2.84 0.42 -3.01
CA PRO A 81 3.22 1.46 -3.96
C PRO A 81 2.04 1.76 -4.89
N VAL A 82 1.88 3.04 -5.20
CA VAL A 82 0.81 3.53 -6.08
C VAL A 82 1.43 4.47 -7.12
N TYR A 83 1.01 4.32 -8.36
CA TYR A 83 1.60 5.02 -9.51
C TYR A 83 0.56 5.94 -10.15
N PRO A 84 0.81 7.26 -10.24
CA PRO A 84 -0.04 8.17 -10.98
C PRO A 84 -0.16 7.77 -12.46
N ARG A 85 -1.32 8.01 -13.06
CA ARG A 85 -1.55 7.84 -14.50
C ARG A 85 -0.50 8.52 -15.35
N LEU A 86 -0.11 9.75 -15.00
CA LEU A 86 0.94 10.51 -15.69
C LEU A 86 2.30 9.80 -15.68
N GLN A 87 2.58 8.97 -14.67
CA GLN A 87 3.82 8.20 -14.58
C GLN A 87 3.82 6.96 -15.48
N LEU A 88 2.63 6.45 -15.83
CA LEU A 88 2.45 5.26 -16.67
C LEU A 88 2.23 5.62 -18.15
N GLY A 89 1.64 6.77 -18.45
CA GLY A 89 1.40 7.22 -19.82
C GLY A 89 0.59 6.19 -20.61
N ASP A 90 1.14 5.74 -21.74
CA ASP A 90 0.50 4.76 -22.63
C ASP A 90 0.29 3.38 -21.99
N ASP A 91 1.05 3.06 -20.94
CA ASP A 91 0.91 1.79 -20.21
C ASP A 91 -0.26 1.77 -19.21
N TRP A 92 -0.96 2.91 -19.01
CA TRP A 92 -2.05 3.02 -18.03
C TRP A 92 -3.20 2.04 -18.29
N GLU A 93 -3.84 2.10 -19.46
CA GLU A 93 -5.03 1.29 -19.77
C GLU A 93 -4.71 -0.22 -19.74
N PRO A 94 -3.61 -0.71 -20.34
CA PRO A 94 -3.22 -2.11 -20.23
C PRO A 94 -2.98 -2.55 -18.77
N ALA A 95 -2.33 -1.72 -17.96
CA ALA A 95 -2.01 -2.05 -16.58
C ALA A 95 -3.26 -2.07 -15.68
N VAL A 96 -4.20 -1.12 -15.88
CA VAL A 96 -5.52 -1.14 -15.21
C VAL A 96 -6.27 -2.42 -15.56
N ALA A 97 -6.36 -2.77 -16.84
CA ALA A 97 -7.05 -3.98 -17.29
C ALA A 97 -6.44 -5.25 -16.67
N GLN A 98 -5.10 -5.34 -16.62
CA GLN A 98 -4.40 -6.47 -16.01
C GLN A 98 -4.72 -6.62 -14.51
N VAL A 99 -4.72 -5.51 -13.76
CA VAL A 99 -5.02 -5.52 -12.32
C VAL A 99 -6.48 -5.95 -12.08
N GLN A 100 -7.41 -5.37 -12.84
CA GLN A 100 -8.84 -5.70 -12.71
C GLN A 100 -9.13 -7.15 -13.09
N GLU A 101 -8.54 -7.66 -14.18
CA GLU A 101 -8.69 -9.05 -14.60
C GLU A 101 -8.15 -10.02 -13.53
N LYS A 102 -6.98 -9.72 -12.95
CA LYS A 102 -6.39 -10.54 -11.88
C LYS A 102 -7.31 -10.63 -10.67
N LEU A 103 -7.89 -9.50 -10.23
CA LEU A 103 -8.83 -9.47 -9.11
C LEU A 103 -10.10 -10.25 -9.41
N GLN A 104 -10.69 -10.05 -10.59
CA GLN A 104 -11.90 -10.76 -11.01
C GLN A 104 -11.67 -12.27 -11.06
N LYS A 105 -10.54 -12.73 -11.61
CA LYS A 105 -10.17 -14.16 -11.63
C LYS A 105 -10.05 -14.75 -10.23
N ARG A 106 -9.45 -14.01 -9.28
CA ARG A 106 -9.32 -14.47 -7.88
C ARG A 106 -10.67 -14.59 -7.20
N ILE A 107 -11.53 -13.58 -7.33
CA ILE A 107 -12.90 -13.58 -6.78
C ILE A 107 -13.71 -14.73 -7.37
N ALA A 108 -13.74 -14.87 -8.71
CA ALA A 108 -14.48 -15.93 -9.38
C ALA A 108 -13.97 -17.33 -8.96
N SER A 109 -12.66 -17.51 -8.79
CA SER A 109 -12.09 -18.76 -8.30
C SER A 109 -12.53 -19.08 -6.88
N CYS A 110 -12.57 -18.10 -5.96
CA CYS A 110 -13.05 -18.31 -4.60
C CYS A 110 -14.54 -18.64 -4.57
N GLN A 111 -15.37 -17.91 -5.34
CA GLN A 111 -16.80 -18.15 -5.45
C GLN A 111 -17.12 -19.54 -6.02
N SER A 112 -16.40 -19.95 -7.07
CA SER A 112 -16.58 -21.29 -7.66
C SER A 112 -16.25 -22.40 -6.67
N ARG A 113 -15.20 -22.24 -5.87
CA ARG A 113 -14.80 -23.22 -4.84
C ARG A 113 -15.80 -23.27 -3.69
N LEU A 114 -16.30 -22.12 -3.23
CA LEU A 114 -17.35 -22.06 -2.19
C LEU A 114 -18.62 -22.78 -2.64
N ARG A 115 -19.04 -22.60 -3.89
CA ARG A 115 -20.22 -23.30 -4.43
C ARG A 115 -20.01 -24.82 -4.46
N ALA A 116 -18.82 -25.28 -4.85
CA ALA A 116 -18.52 -26.71 -4.89
C ALA A 116 -18.51 -27.34 -3.48
N LEU A 117 -18.05 -26.60 -2.47
CA LEU A 117 -18.00 -27.08 -1.08
C LEU A 117 -19.36 -27.02 -0.38
N ALA A 118 -20.30 -26.18 -0.84
CA ALA A 118 -21.64 -26.09 -0.25
C ALA A 118 -22.42 -27.40 -0.34
N ASP A 119 -22.02 -28.29 -1.25
CA ASP A 119 -22.61 -29.62 -1.45
C ASP A 119 -21.94 -30.70 -0.56
N GLU A 120 -20.89 -30.36 0.19
CA GLU A 120 -20.12 -31.28 1.05
C GLU A 120 -20.29 -30.90 2.54
N GLU A 121 -21.08 -31.68 3.29
CA GLU A 121 -21.46 -31.42 4.70
C GLU A 121 -20.30 -31.43 5.72
N SER A 122 -19.08 -31.82 5.33
CA SER A 122 -18.02 -32.15 6.29
C SER A 122 -16.94 -31.08 6.50
N ASP A 123 -16.93 -29.96 5.77
CA ASP A 123 -15.74 -29.09 5.69
C ASP A 123 -15.98 -27.61 6.07
N ASN A 124 -16.68 -27.39 7.19
CA ASN A 124 -17.08 -26.05 7.68
C ASN A 124 -15.88 -25.10 7.88
N GLU A 125 -14.76 -25.56 8.44
CA GLU A 125 -13.57 -24.72 8.67
C GLU A 125 -12.94 -24.23 7.35
N TRP A 126 -12.91 -25.10 6.34
CA TRP A 126 -12.38 -24.77 5.03
C TRP A 126 -13.31 -23.79 4.29
N GLN A 127 -14.62 -24.00 4.38
CA GLN A 127 -15.61 -23.06 3.85
C GLN A 127 -15.48 -21.66 4.50
N GLU A 128 -15.33 -21.59 5.83
CA GLU A 128 -15.14 -20.32 6.54
C GLU A 128 -13.84 -19.62 6.11
N SER A 129 -12.72 -20.35 6.03
CA SER A 129 -11.44 -19.80 5.56
C SER A 129 -11.53 -19.27 4.13
N LEU A 130 -12.21 -19.99 3.25
CA LEU A 130 -12.39 -19.56 1.86
C LEU A 130 -13.35 -18.36 1.74
N ALA A 131 -14.37 -18.28 2.58
CA ALA A 131 -15.28 -17.13 2.67
C ALA A 131 -14.53 -15.87 3.15
N GLN A 132 -13.65 -16.00 4.15
CA GLN A 132 -12.79 -14.90 4.59
C GLN A 132 -11.85 -14.44 3.46
N HIS A 133 -11.26 -15.37 2.71
CA HIS A 133 -10.45 -15.04 1.53
C HIS A 133 -11.27 -14.33 0.43
N LEU A 134 -12.51 -14.76 0.18
CA LEU A 134 -13.39 -14.09 -0.77
C LEU A 134 -13.65 -12.64 -0.33
N GLN A 135 -14.03 -12.42 0.92
CA GLN A 135 -14.25 -11.08 1.47
C GLN A 135 -13.01 -10.19 1.35
N LEU A 136 -11.82 -10.74 1.60
CA LEU A 136 -10.56 -10.04 1.42
C LEU A 136 -10.39 -9.53 -0.02
N TRP A 137 -10.62 -10.41 -1.02
CA TRP A 137 -10.50 -10.04 -2.43
C TRP A 137 -11.57 -9.02 -2.87
N GLU A 138 -12.78 -9.13 -2.37
CA GLU A 138 -13.87 -8.18 -2.65
C GLU A 138 -13.54 -6.79 -2.08
N ARG A 139 -13.09 -6.70 -0.84
CA ARG A 139 -12.67 -5.43 -0.22
C ARG A 139 -11.46 -4.84 -0.94
N LYS A 140 -10.49 -5.68 -1.30
CA LYS A 140 -9.33 -5.27 -2.10
C LYS A 140 -9.75 -4.69 -3.45
N LYS A 141 -10.71 -5.31 -4.13
CA LYS A 141 -11.26 -4.80 -5.39
C LYS A 141 -11.88 -3.42 -5.20
N VAL A 142 -12.72 -3.24 -4.17
CA VAL A 142 -13.32 -1.93 -3.86
C VAL A 142 -12.24 -0.86 -3.65
N PHE A 143 -11.20 -1.18 -2.88
CA PHE A 143 -10.08 -0.28 -2.66
C PHE A 143 -9.31 0.03 -3.95
N TYR A 144 -9.07 -0.96 -4.81
CA TYR A 144 -8.31 -0.78 -6.05
C TYR A 144 -9.10 0.02 -7.09
N ASP A 145 -10.40 -0.24 -7.24
CA ASP A 145 -11.27 0.54 -8.12
C ASP A 145 -11.33 2.00 -7.69
N LEU A 146 -11.31 2.25 -6.38
CA LEU A 146 -11.27 3.59 -5.80
C LEU A 146 -9.95 4.32 -6.08
N LEU A 147 -8.82 3.63 -6.04
CA LEU A 147 -7.54 4.22 -6.44
C LEU A 147 -7.53 4.52 -7.95
N ILE A 148 -8.01 3.58 -8.76
CA ILE A 148 -8.04 3.74 -10.23
C ILE A 148 -8.92 4.93 -10.62
N SER A 149 -10.05 5.16 -9.93
CA SER A 149 -10.89 6.34 -10.18
C SER A 149 -10.25 7.66 -9.76
N MET A 150 -9.17 7.62 -8.97
CA MET A 150 -8.34 8.76 -8.62
C MET A 150 -7.11 8.91 -9.55
N ASP A 151 -7.09 8.22 -10.69
CA ASP A 151 -5.94 8.15 -11.61
C ASP A 151 -4.67 7.58 -10.95
N LEU A 152 -4.87 6.64 -10.01
CA LEU A 152 -3.81 5.97 -9.28
C LEU A 152 -3.84 4.44 -9.49
N LEU A 153 -2.75 3.85 -9.96
CA LEU A 153 -2.64 2.41 -10.13
C LEU A 153 -1.90 1.78 -8.93
N PRO A 154 -2.56 0.95 -8.09
CA PRO A 154 -1.87 0.20 -7.06
C PRO A 154 -1.06 -0.96 -7.64
N SER A 155 0.08 -1.26 -7.02
CA SER A 155 0.79 -2.52 -7.27
C SER A 155 0.85 -3.38 -6.01
N GLU A 156 0.62 -4.68 -6.19
CA GLU A 156 0.72 -5.63 -5.09
C GLU A 156 2.15 -5.79 -4.62
N VAL A 157 2.31 -5.99 -3.30
CA VAL A 157 3.56 -6.41 -2.66
C VAL A 157 3.30 -7.59 -1.73
N PRO A 158 4.32 -8.41 -1.43
CA PRO A 158 4.20 -9.47 -0.44
C PRO A 158 3.73 -8.96 0.94
N ALA A 159 2.82 -9.70 1.55
CA ALA A 159 2.27 -9.41 2.88
C ALA A 159 3.00 -10.17 3.99
N ASP A 160 4.33 -10.14 3.99
CA ASP A 160 5.22 -10.82 4.94
C ASP A 160 5.61 -9.95 6.15
N GLY A 161 4.86 -8.88 6.40
CA GLY A 161 5.19 -7.85 7.39
C GLY A 161 6.23 -6.83 6.94
N SER A 162 6.81 -6.95 5.74
CA SER A 162 7.79 -6.00 5.18
C SER A 162 7.23 -5.17 4.02
N CYS A 163 5.91 -5.06 3.92
CA CYS A 163 5.22 -4.40 2.80
C CYS A 163 5.71 -2.96 2.52
N ALA A 164 6.12 -2.19 3.54
CA ALA A 164 6.73 -0.87 3.34
C ALA A 164 8.08 -0.94 2.60
N LEU A 165 8.93 -1.92 2.94
CA LEU A 165 10.22 -2.12 2.26
C LEU A 165 10.01 -2.63 0.83
N TRP A 166 9.06 -3.55 0.64
CA TRP A 166 8.66 -4.00 -0.70
C TRP A 166 8.17 -2.84 -1.55
N SER A 167 7.31 -1.98 -1.00
CA SER A 167 6.79 -0.78 -1.68
C SER A 167 7.93 0.17 -2.07
N LEU A 168 8.84 0.46 -1.15
CA LEU A 168 9.99 1.32 -1.41
C LEU A 168 10.90 0.74 -2.50
N SER A 169 11.21 -0.56 -2.43
CA SER A 169 12.04 -1.21 -3.45
C SER A 169 11.36 -1.22 -4.83
N ALA A 170 10.05 -1.44 -4.88
CA ALA A 170 9.28 -1.37 -6.11
C ALA A 170 9.36 0.02 -6.74
N MET A 171 9.16 1.09 -5.95
CA MET A 171 9.27 2.47 -6.43
C MET A 171 10.69 2.81 -6.91
N MET A 172 11.73 2.31 -6.21
CA MET A 172 13.12 2.47 -6.64
C MET A 172 13.43 1.75 -7.96
N ALA A 173 12.75 0.64 -8.24
CA ALA A 173 12.93 -0.12 -9.49
C ALA A 173 12.23 0.56 -10.68
N GLY A 174 11.18 1.35 -10.44
CA GLY A 174 10.39 2.07 -11.44
C GLY A 174 8.90 1.69 -11.42
N CYS A 175 8.14 2.19 -12.39
CA CYS A 175 6.71 1.89 -12.52
C CYS A 175 6.46 0.39 -12.74
N ALA A 176 5.22 -0.05 -12.45
CA ALA A 176 4.67 -1.42 -12.36
C ALA A 176 5.35 -2.56 -13.15
N ILE A 177 5.91 -2.29 -14.33
CA ILE A 177 6.63 -3.25 -15.21
C ILE A 177 7.89 -3.84 -14.54
N ARG A 178 8.44 -3.21 -13.48
CA ARG A 178 9.73 -3.60 -12.87
C ARG A 178 9.66 -4.18 -11.46
N THR A 179 8.47 -4.49 -10.94
CA THR A 179 8.32 -5.14 -9.63
C THR A 179 9.01 -6.51 -9.54
N ALA A 180 9.18 -7.19 -10.68
CA ALA A 180 9.98 -8.41 -10.82
C ALA A 180 11.48 -8.25 -10.44
N LEU A 181 11.97 -7.01 -10.35
CA LEU A 181 13.33 -6.69 -9.92
C LEU A 181 13.48 -6.53 -8.40
N THR A 182 12.39 -6.70 -7.63
CA THR A 182 12.46 -6.73 -6.17
C THR A 182 12.52 -8.18 -5.70
N THR A 183 13.63 -8.54 -5.07
CA THR A 183 13.90 -9.91 -4.61
C THR A 183 13.92 -9.98 -3.07
N PRO A 184 13.67 -11.16 -2.47
CA PRO A 184 13.82 -11.36 -1.03
C PRO A 184 15.21 -10.93 -0.51
N ASP A 185 16.28 -11.23 -1.24
CA ASP A 185 17.65 -10.84 -0.87
C ASP A 185 17.82 -9.32 -0.79
N LYS A 186 17.17 -8.58 -1.70
CA LYS A 186 17.19 -7.12 -1.67
C LYS A 186 16.48 -6.57 -0.44
N ILE A 187 15.35 -7.18 -0.06
CA ILE A 187 14.60 -6.80 1.14
C ILE A 187 15.38 -7.12 2.41
N GLU A 188 16.03 -8.29 2.46
CA GLU A 188 16.89 -8.66 3.58
C GLU A 188 18.09 -7.71 3.70
N GLY A 189 18.71 -7.34 2.58
CA GLY A 189 19.74 -6.30 2.54
C GLY A 189 19.25 -4.95 3.09
N MET A 190 18.03 -4.54 2.76
CA MET A 190 17.43 -3.31 3.29
C MET A 190 17.17 -3.38 4.80
N ARG A 191 16.72 -4.53 5.33
CA ARG A 191 16.56 -4.73 6.79
C ARG A 191 17.89 -4.60 7.54
N GLN A 192 18.98 -5.06 6.93
CA GLN A 192 20.31 -5.04 7.52
C GLN A 192 21.01 -3.67 7.41
N ASP A 193 20.51 -2.78 6.56
CA ASP A 193 21.05 -1.43 6.38
C ASP A 193 20.97 -0.64 7.70
N ARG A 194 22.05 0.09 8.02
CA ARG A 194 22.21 0.86 9.25
C ARG A 194 21.15 1.95 9.42
N ALA A 195 20.49 2.36 8.33
CA ALA A 195 19.36 3.28 8.38
C ALA A 195 18.11 2.69 9.04
N PHE A 196 17.95 1.36 9.02
CA PHE A 196 16.78 0.65 9.57
C PHE A 196 17.08 -0.15 10.84
N LYS A 197 18.36 -0.23 11.26
CA LYS A 197 18.71 -0.74 12.58
C LYS A 197 18.39 0.32 13.65
N PRO A 198 17.65 -0.02 14.72
CA PRO A 198 17.47 0.90 15.83
C PRO A 198 18.85 1.29 16.37
N ARG A 199 19.18 2.58 16.33
CA ARG A 199 20.38 3.08 16.99
C ARG A 199 20.12 3.00 18.48
N ASN A 200 20.69 1.98 19.13
CA ASN A 200 20.90 2.00 20.58
C ASN A 200 21.91 3.10 20.90
N THR A 201 21.47 4.35 20.85
CA THR A 201 22.21 5.52 21.33
C THR A 201 21.32 6.30 22.28
N PHE A 202 20.99 5.65 23.39
CA PHE A 202 20.91 6.33 24.68
C PHE A 202 21.95 5.68 25.58
N VAL A 203 23.17 6.18 25.46
CA VAL A 203 24.17 6.13 26.53
C VAL A 203 24.56 7.57 26.78
N LYS A 204 23.91 8.18 27.78
CA LYS A 204 24.54 8.79 28.94
C LYS A 204 23.47 9.24 29.93
#